data_AF-A0A1G3LBN4-F1
#
_entry.id   AF-A0A1G3LBN4-F1
#
_cell.length_a   1.000
_cell.length_b   1.000
_cell.length_c   1.000
_cell.angle_alpha   90.00
_cell.angle_beta   90.00
_cell.angle_gamma   90.00
#
_symmetry.space_group_name_H-M   'P 1'
#
loop_
_entity.id
_entity.type
_entity.pdbx_description
1 polymer ?
#
loop_
_entity_poly.entity_id
_entity_poly.type
_entity_poly.pdbx_seq_one_letter_code
_entity_poly.pdbx_strand_id
1 'polypeptide(L)'
;MNIVDFITARLNDDADEAHKAEAAREDELWVVTGSDNAVGIDYFPARILREVRAKREILAEHGDNEGQCARCLDDDGVLTEDGRTIAYTQPWPCRTIRALASVYVDHPDFVAEWRV
;
A
#
# COMPACT_ATOMS: atom_id res chain seq x y z
N MET A 1 -11.21 -9.95 6.67
CA MET A 1 -9.86 -9.36 6.59
C MET A 1 -10.00 -7.86 6.68
N ASN A 2 -9.22 -7.18 7.52
CA ASN A 2 -9.24 -5.71 7.59
C ASN A 2 -8.27 -5.11 6.53
N ILE A 3 -8.33 -3.79 6.29
CA ILE A 3 -7.52 -3.13 5.26
C ILE A 3 -6.00 -3.22 5.52
N VAL A 4 -5.58 -3.23 6.79
CA VAL A 4 -4.15 -3.34 7.16
C VAL A 4 -3.63 -4.73 6.87
N ASP A 5 -4.39 -5.76 7.25
CA ASP A 5 -4.08 -7.16 6.95
C ASP A 5 -3.99 -7.36 5.43
N PHE A 6 -4.93 -6.77 4.68
CA PHE A 6 -4.96 -6.84 3.21
C PHE A 6 -3.72 -6.19 2.59
N ILE A 7 -3.40 -4.94 2.95
CA ILE A 7 -2.20 -4.25 2.43
C ILE A 7 -0.95 -5.04 2.83
N THR A 8 -0.86 -5.52 4.06
CA THR A 8 0.30 -6.29 4.54
C THR A 8 0.49 -7.56 3.72
N ALA A 9 -0.58 -8.32 3.46
CA ALA A 9 -0.52 -9.51 2.62
C ALA A 9 -0.02 -9.18 1.21
N ARG A 10 -0.55 -8.12 0.59
CA ARG A 10 -0.14 -7.71 -0.77
C ARG A 10 1.29 -7.21 -0.85
N LEU A 11 1.76 -6.48 0.17
CA LEU A 11 3.16 -6.07 0.25
C LEU A 11 4.12 -7.25 0.46
N ASN A 12 3.66 -8.34 1.10
CA ASN A 12 4.43 -9.56 1.22
C ASN A 12 4.49 -10.29 -0.13
N ASP A 13 3.37 -10.41 -0.84
CA ASP A 13 3.33 -11.00 -2.19
C ASP A 13 4.26 -10.25 -3.15
N ASP A 14 4.20 -8.91 -3.16
CA ASP A 14 5.07 -8.06 -3.98
C ASP A 14 6.57 -8.27 -3.65
N ALA A 15 6.90 -8.42 -2.36
CA ALA A 15 8.28 -8.68 -1.93
C ALA A 15 8.74 -10.09 -2.34
N ASP A 16 7.88 -11.09 -2.19
CA ASP A 16 8.19 -12.48 -2.52
C ASP A 16 8.42 -12.62 -4.03
N GLU A 17 7.59 -12.00 -4.87
CA GLU A 17 7.78 -11.97 -6.32
C GLU A 17 9.08 -11.25 -6.72
N ALA A 18 9.38 -10.11 -6.09
CA ALA A 18 10.62 -9.40 -6.33
C ALA A 18 11.84 -10.24 -5.93
N HIS A 19 11.81 -10.93 -4.78
CA HIS A 19 12.89 -11.81 -4.35
C HIS A 19 13.08 -13.02 -5.28
N LYS A 20 12.00 -13.64 -5.76
CA LYS A 20 12.08 -14.71 -6.77
C LYS A 20 12.78 -14.21 -8.03
N ALA A 21 12.44 -13.00 -8.48
CA ALA A 21 13.06 -12.40 -9.67
C ALA A 21 14.53 -12.00 -9.46
N GLU A 22 14.96 -11.59 -8.25
CA GLU A 22 16.40 -11.39 -7.97
C GLU A 22 17.18 -12.71 -7.96
N ALA A 23 16.54 -13.80 -7.53
CA ALA A 23 17.15 -15.12 -7.47
C ALA A 23 17.25 -15.79 -8.85
N ALA A 24 16.29 -15.52 -9.75
CA ALA A 24 16.37 -15.89 -11.16
C ALA A 24 17.45 -15.02 -11.83
N ARG A 25 18.60 -15.61 -12.19
CA ARG A 25 19.71 -14.91 -12.86
C ARG A 25 19.27 -14.31 -14.22
N GLU A 26 20.11 -13.43 -14.79
CA GLU A 26 19.92 -12.65 -16.05
C GLU A 26 19.28 -13.40 -17.25
N ASP A 27 19.25 -14.73 -17.27
CA ASP A 27 18.76 -15.56 -18.38
C ASP A 27 17.33 -16.12 -18.20
N GLU A 28 16.67 -15.97 -17.04
CA GLU A 28 15.46 -16.75 -16.71
C GLU A 28 14.14 -15.98 -16.56
N LEU A 29 14.13 -14.64 -16.59
CA LEU A 29 12.88 -13.88 -16.42
C LEU A 29 12.19 -13.58 -17.77
N TRP A 30 11.70 -14.63 -18.43
CA TRP A 30 10.84 -14.49 -19.60
C TRP A 30 9.36 -14.57 -19.18
N VAL A 31 8.63 -13.46 -19.33
CA VAL A 31 7.16 -13.54 -19.35
C VAL A 31 6.77 -14.08 -20.73
N VAL A 32 6.48 -15.37 -20.81
CA VAL A 32 6.00 -16.01 -22.04
C VAL A 32 4.54 -15.60 -22.28
N THR A 33 4.33 -14.50 -22.99
CA THR A 33 2.99 -14.06 -23.44
C THR A 33 2.66 -14.70 -24.79
N GLY A 34 2.29 -15.98 -24.80
CA GLY A 34 1.85 -16.67 -26.01
C GLY A 34 2.97 -17.00 -27.00
N SER A 35 2.69 -17.96 -27.89
CA SER A 35 3.66 -18.84 -28.54
C SER A 35 4.71 -18.19 -29.47
N ASP A 36 4.65 -16.90 -29.80
CA ASP A 36 5.52 -16.35 -30.85
C ASP A 36 6.11 -14.95 -30.59
N ASN A 37 5.78 -14.28 -29.47
CA ASN A 37 6.34 -12.96 -29.15
C ASN A 37 6.61 -12.83 -27.65
N ALA A 38 7.85 -13.09 -27.22
CA ALA A 38 8.29 -12.68 -25.91
C ALA A 38 8.45 -11.15 -25.89
N VAL A 39 7.61 -10.46 -25.12
CA VAL A 39 7.81 -9.05 -24.82
C VAL A 39 8.74 -8.99 -23.61
N GLY A 40 9.96 -8.50 -23.81
CA GLY A 40 10.84 -8.11 -22.71
C GLY A 40 10.21 -6.92 -22.00
N ILE A 41 9.71 -7.12 -20.79
CA ILE A 41 9.30 -6.03 -19.90
C ILE A 41 10.45 -5.84 -18.91
N ASP A 42 10.95 -4.61 -18.82
CA ASP A 42 11.93 -4.28 -17.80
C ASP A 42 11.31 -4.48 -16.41
N TYR A 43 11.74 -5.53 -15.72
CA TYR A 43 11.36 -5.81 -14.34
C TYR A 43 12.51 -5.40 -13.43
N PHE A 44 12.23 -4.55 -12.44
CA PHE A 44 13.25 -3.97 -11.55
C PHE A 44 13.03 -4.41 -10.09
N PRO A 45 13.45 -5.63 -9.70
CA PRO A 45 13.18 -6.16 -8.36
C PRO A 45 13.66 -5.26 -7.22
N ALA A 46 14.89 -4.74 -7.32
CA ALA A 46 15.46 -3.84 -6.32
C ALA A 46 14.70 -2.52 -6.17
N ARG A 47 13.96 -2.09 -7.21
CA ARG A 47 13.03 -0.94 -7.10
C ARG A 47 11.77 -1.36 -6.33
N ILE A 48 11.17 -2.51 -6.66
CA ILE A 48 9.96 -3.02 -6.00
C ILE A 48 10.19 -3.22 -4.50
N LEU A 49 11.33 -3.81 -4.10
CA LEU A 49 11.68 -3.98 -2.69
C LEU A 49 11.79 -2.64 -1.94
N ARG A 50 12.30 -1.59 -2.59
CA ARG A 50 12.31 -0.23 -2.02
C ARG A 50 10.91 0.36 -1.89
N GLU A 51 10.04 0.13 -2.87
CA GLU A 51 8.63 0.54 -2.79
C GLU A 51 7.90 -0.19 -1.66
N VAL A 52 8.07 -1.51 -1.52
CA VAL A 52 7.49 -2.30 -0.42
C VAL A 52 7.95 -1.75 0.92
N ARG A 53 9.27 -1.50 1.08
CA ARG A 53 9.81 -0.92 2.30
C ARG A 53 9.14 0.43 2.63
N ALA A 54 9.08 1.34 1.66
CA ALA A 54 8.47 2.66 1.86
C ALA A 54 6.99 2.55 2.24
N LYS A 55 6.23 1.68 1.58
CA LYS A 55 4.81 1.45 1.90
C LYS A 55 4.61 0.83 3.29
N ARG A 56 5.51 -0.05 3.73
CA ARG A 56 5.52 -0.59 5.12
C ARG A 56 5.80 0.50 6.15
N GLU A 57 6.73 1.41 5.87
CA GLU A 57 7.02 2.56 6.74
C GLU A 57 5.78 3.46 6.86
N ILE A 58 5.10 3.77 5.75
CA ILE A 58 3.82 4.52 5.78
C ILE A 58 2.77 3.74 6.57
N LEU A 59 2.59 2.44 6.34
CA LEU A 59 1.59 1.64 7.06
C LEU A 59 1.84 1.62 8.57
N ALA A 60 3.10 1.58 9.00
CA ALA A 60 3.49 1.58 10.41
C ALA A 60 3.25 2.93 11.13
N GLU A 61 3.27 4.04 10.39
CA GLU A 61 2.96 5.36 10.96
C GLU A 61 1.46 5.56 11.23
N HIS A 62 0.60 4.74 10.65
CA HIS A 62 -0.85 4.91 10.71
C HIS A 62 -1.51 3.77 11.47
N GLY A 63 -2.49 4.10 12.31
CA GLY A 63 -3.26 3.12 13.05
C GLY A 63 -4.66 3.62 13.37
N ASP A 64 -5.55 2.67 13.67
CA ASP A 64 -6.87 2.92 14.21
C ASP A 64 -6.76 3.28 15.70
N ASN A 65 -7.29 4.45 16.06
CA ASN A 65 -7.45 4.94 17.41
C ASN A 65 -8.93 5.29 17.61
N GLU A 66 -9.72 4.31 17.99
CA GLU A 66 -11.18 4.44 18.24
C GLU A 66 -11.97 4.96 17.03
N GLY A 67 -11.67 4.46 15.83
CA GLY A 67 -12.32 4.86 14.57
C GLY A 67 -11.68 6.08 13.91
N GLN A 68 -10.59 6.60 14.48
CA GLN A 68 -9.83 7.72 13.94
C GLN A 68 -8.40 7.31 13.62
N CYS A 69 -7.76 7.98 12.66
CA CYS A 69 -6.36 7.74 12.36
C CYS A 69 -5.47 8.45 13.38
N ALA A 70 -4.58 7.69 14.03
CA ALA A 70 -3.62 8.23 15.01
C ALA A 70 -2.61 9.24 14.44
N ARG A 71 -2.54 9.39 13.10
CA ARG A 71 -1.50 10.15 12.40
C ARG A 71 -2.04 11.31 11.57
N CYS A 72 -3.15 11.11 10.87
CA CYS A 72 -3.70 12.10 9.96
C CYS A 72 -4.61 13.09 10.69
N LEU A 73 -4.32 14.38 10.55
CA LEU A 73 -5.27 15.43 10.88
C LEU A 73 -6.32 15.55 9.77
N ASP A 74 -7.54 15.92 10.15
CA ASP A 74 -8.54 16.29 9.15
C ASP A 74 -8.23 17.65 8.50
N ASP A 75 -8.96 18.00 7.43
CA ASP A 75 -8.70 19.24 6.69
C ASP A 75 -9.03 20.49 7.54
N ASP A 76 -9.81 20.32 8.62
CA ASP A 76 -10.13 21.34 9.62
C ASP A 76 -9.18 21.28 10.84
N GLY A 77 -8.06 20.55 10.69
CA GLY A 77 -7.30 19.78 11.68
C GLY A 77 -6.82 20.43 12.97
N VAL A 78 -7.02 21.73 13.16
CA VAL A 78 -6.78 22.38 14.45
C VAL A 78 -7.74 23.55 14.63
N LEU A 79 -8.71 23.41 15.52
CA LEU A 79 -9.53 24.53 15.99
C LEU A 79 -9.06 24.98 17.37
N THR A 80 -8.99 26.29 17.59
CA THR A 80 -8.76 26.87 18.92
C THR A 80 -10.03 27.60 19.34
N GLU A 81 -10.73 27.06 20.34
CA GLU A 81 -11.96 27.63 20.89
C GLU A 81 -11.79 27.78 22.42
N ASP A 82 -12.15 28.95 22.96
CA ASP A 82 -12.02 29.29 24.39
C ASP A 82 -10.62 29.00 25.00
N GLY A 83 -9.56 29.19 24.21
CA GLY A 83 -8.18 28.96 24.64
C GLY A 83 -7.77 27.48 24.71
N ARG A 84 -8.60 26.57 24.19
CA ARG A 84 -8.30 25.14 24.05
C ARG A 84 -8.07 24.79 22.58
N THR A 85 -6.97 24.12 22.30
CA THR A 85 -6.69 23.56 20.97
C THR A 85 -7.27 22.16 20.87
N ILE A 86 -8.20 21.95 19.93
CA ILE A 86 -8.76 20.65 19.58
C ILE A 86 -8.22 20.28 18.21
N ALA A 87 -7.55 19.12 18.11
CA ALA A 87 -7.11 18.56 16.85
C ALA A 87 -8.09 17.46 16.43
N TYR A 88 -8.70 17.62 15.26
CA TYR A 88 -9.53 16.58 14.67
C TYR A 88 -8.65 15.71 13.77
N THR A 89 -8.86 14.41 13.87
CA THR A 89 -8.12 13.41 13.10
C THR A 89 -9.02 12.84 12.01
N GLN A 90 -8.41 12.35 10.93
CA GLN A 90 -9.16 11.74 9.84
C GLN A 90 -9.82 10.44 10.29
N PRO A 91 -11.06 10.14 9.86
CA PRO A 91 -11.68 8.84 10.11
C PRO A 91 -10.81 7.68 9.63
N TRP A 92 -10.83 6.59 10.37
CA TRP A 92 -10.18 5.35 9.97
C TRP A 92 -11.11 4.51 9.05
N PRO A 93 -10.59 3.90 7.97
CA PRO A 93 -9.24 4.05 7.43
C PRO A 93 -9.08 5.39 6.70
N CYS A 94 -8.02 6.12 7.05
CA CYS A 94 -7.76 7.43 6.46
C CYS A 94 -7.43 7.34 4.96
N ARG A 95 -7.53 8.48 4.27
CA ARG A 95 -7.26 8.58 2.82
C ARG A 95 -5.91 8.01 2.40
N THR A 96 -4.87 8.17 3.22
CA THR A 96 -3.52 7.61 2.94
C THR A 96 -3.54 6.08 2.88
N ILE A 97 -4.17 5.42 3.86
CA ILE A 97 -4.27 3.96 3.89
C ILE A 97 -5.16 3.43 2.77
N ARG A 98 -6.26 4.13 2.47
CA ARG A 98 -7.11 3.81 1.32
C ARG A 98 -6.38 3.97 -0.02
N ALA A 99 -5.53 4.98 -0.16
CA ALA A 99 -4.70 5.17 -1.34
C ALA A 99 -3.66 4.04 -1.50
N LEU A 100 -3.04 3.58 -0.41
CA LEU A 100 -2.15 2.41 -0.45
C LEU A 100 -2.88 1.15 -0.92
N ALA A 101 -4.08 0.90 -0.39
CA ALA A 101 -4.88 -0.26 -0.81
C ALA A 101 -5.29 -0.18 -2.29
N SER A 102 -5.50 1.02 -2.84
CA SER A 102 -6.04 1.23 -4.19
C SER A 102 -5.13 0.76 -5.32
N VAL A 103 -3.85 0.46 -5.04
CA VAL A 103 -2.95 -0.21 -5.98
C VAL A 103 -3.46 -1.62 -6.33
N TYR A 104 -4.19 -2.26 -5.42
CA TYR A 104 -4.65 -3.64 -5.53
C TYR A 104 -6.15 -3.75 -5.82
N VAL A 105 -6.71 -2.74 -6.48
CA VAL A 105 -8.16 -2.61 -6.69
C VAL A 105 -8.79 -3.76 -7.48
N ASP A 106 -8.01 -4.42 -8.34
CA ASP A 106 -8.43 -5.57 -9.13
C ASP A 106 -8.25 -6.91 -8.39
N HIS A 107 -7.74 -6.89 -7.16
CA HIS A 107 -7.59 -8.09 -6.36
C HIS A 107 -8.96 -8.58 -5.86
N PRO A 108 -9.29 -9.89 -5.92
CA PRO A 108 -10.61 -10.41 -5.52
C PRO A 108 -10.99 -10.12 -4.07
N ASP A 109 -10.02 -10.07 -3.16
CA ASP A 109 -10.23 -9.73 -1.75
C ASP A 109 -10.31 -8.21 -1.48
N PHE A 110 -10.18 -7.35 -2.48
CA PHE A 110 -10.28 -5.90 -2.32
C PHE A 110 -11.73 -5.50 -2.03
N VAL A 111 -11.94 -4.70 -0.98
CA VAL A 111 -13.27 -4.18 -0.63
C VAL A 111 -13.50 -2.82 -1.27
N ALA A 112 -14.60 -2.66 -2.00
CA ALA A 112 -14.91 -1.46 -2.79
C ALA A 112 -14.88 -0.15 -1.97
N GLU A 113 -15.26 -0.21 -0.69
CA GLU A 113 -15.24 0.94 0.24
C GLU A 113 -13.83 1.52 0.46
N TRP A 114 -12.77 0.73 0.22
CA TRP A 114 -11.39 1.19 0.37
C TRP A 114 -10.89 2.01 -0.82
N ARG A 115 -11.60 2.00 -1.96
CA ARG A 115 -11.21 2.73 -3.16
C ARG A 115 -11.15 4.24 -2.89
N VAL A 116 -10.15 4.92 -3.46
CA VAL A 116 -10.06 6.39 -3.51
C VAL A 116 -10.23 6.93 -4.93
#